data_AF-A0A538BPN4-F1
#
_entry.id   AF-A0A538BPN4-F1
#
_cell.length_a   1.000
_cell.length_b   1.000
_cell.length_c   1.000
_cell.angle_alpha   90.00
_cell.angle_beta   90.00
_cell.angle_gamma   90.00
#
_symmetry.space_group_name_H-M   'P 1'
#
loop_
_entity.id
_entity.type
_entity.pdbx_description
1 polymer ?
#
loop_
_entity_poly.entity_id
_entity_poly.type
_entity_poly.pdbx_seq_one_letter_code
_entity_poly.pdbx_strand_id
1 'polypeptide(L)'
;MLLPLSTAPGASAHRSPCHARHTCPSDNHSYAWRGLICTSHKTQRLKSDTITIHYGGRTYWCHRVKKPKPPPPPPLPPPPPPLPPPPPPPPPPPPPPAPTALAGHYCGFTNNGYGICFDVTSGGQYFTNAVFQLKTPCQPPSELTVTLETNGNVPIEPDLTFDFEDQSGEELSGSYVKGKLDTAGNAQGVVHVAASFDYQGTHYTCLFDTEWSARLGA
;
A
#
# COMPACT_ATOMS: atom_id res chain seq x y z
N MET A 1 -3.39 107.38 1.86
CA MET A 1 -4.73 106.75 2.03
C MET A 1 -5.29 106.51 0.62
N LEU A 2 -5.20 105.29 0.10
CA LEU A 2 -6.25 104.23 0.11
C LEU A 2 -7.42 104.53 -0.86
N LEU A 3 -7.34 103.90 -2.06
CA LEU A 3 -8.37 103.20 -2.89
C LEU A 3 -9.87 103.59 -2.77
N PRO A 4 -10.72 103.45 -3.83
CA PRO A 4 -10.74 102.25 -4.69
C PRO A 4 -11.12 102.37 -6.18
N LEU A 5 -10.86 101.26 -6.86
CA LEU A 5 -11.37 100.78 -8.15
C LEU A 5 -12.91 100.70 -8.19
N SER A 6 -13.50 101.09 -9.33
CA SER A 6 -14.89 100.75 -9.68
C SER A 6 -14.89 99.88 -10.95
N THR A 7 -15.54 98.74 -10.83
CA THR A 7 -15.60 97.61 -11.76
C THR A 7 -16.61 97.84 -12.88
N ALA A 8 -16.21 97.58 -14.13
CA ALA A 8 -17.11 97.42 -15.27
C ALA A 8 -17.44 95.92 -15.49
N PRO A 9 -18.59 95.58 -16.11
CA PRO A 9 -19.20 94.25 -16.00
C PRO A 9 -18.49 93.23 -16.87
N GLY A 10 -17.87 92.24 -16.24
CA GLY A 10 -17.27 91.08 -16.90
C GLY A 10 -18.35 90.16 -17.49
N ALA A 11 -18.12 89.74 -18.74
CA ALA A 11 -18.95 88.84 -19.51
C ALA A 11 -19.48 87.65 -18.69
N SER A 12 -20.80 87.56 -18.62
CA SER A 12 -21.58 86.49 -18.02
C SER A 12 -21.50 85.21 -18.86
N ALA A 13 -20.41 84.46 -18.75
CA ALA A 13 -20.31 83.10 -19.31
C ALA A 13 -19.19 82.29 -18.62
N HIS A 14 -19.34 81.91 -17.34
CA HIS A 14 -18.65 80.72 -16.79
C HIS A 14 -19.13 80.23 -15.39
N ARG A 15 -20.37 80.51 -14.98
CA ARG A 15 -20.92 80.06 -13.68
C ARG A 15 -22.16 79.18 -13.79
N SER A 16 -22.31 78.36 -14.84
CA SER A 16 -23.36 77.34 -14.80
C SER A 16 -22.97 76.26 -13.77
N PRO A 17 -23.83 75.94 -12.78
CA PRO A 17 -23.57 74.86 -11.82
C PRO A 17 -23.24 73.52 -12.48
N CYS A 18 -23.67 73.32 -13.74
CA CYS A 18 -23.40 72.10 -14.47
C CYS A 18 -21.92 71.94 -14.86
N HIS A 19 -21.22 73.03 -15.21
CA HIS A 19 -19.79 72.96 -15.54
C HIS A 19 -18.96 72.73 -14.29
N ALA A 20 -19.31 73.33 -13.15
CA ALA A 20 -18.62 73.08 -11.88
C ALA A 20 -18.76 71.62 -11.41
N ARG A 21 -19.90 70.98 -11.71
CA ARG A 21 -20.18 69.59 -11.34
C ARG A 21 -19.85 68.59 -12.46
N HIS A 22 -19.34 69.06 -13.60
CA HIS A 22 -19.15 68.28 -14.82
C HIS A 22 -20.38 67.44 -15.22
N THR A 23 -21.60 67.96 -14.98
CA THR A 23 -22.85 67.26 -15.32
C THR A 23 -23.35 67.57 -16.73
N CYS A 24 -22.76 68.56 -17.40
CA CYS A 24 -23.02 68.94 -18.79
C CYS A 24 -21.72 68.93 -19.62
N PRO A 25 -21.79 68.91 -20.97
CA PRO A 25 -20.61 68.99 -21.83
C PRO A 25 -19.79 70.26 -21.58
N SER A 26 -18.47 70.16 -21.70
CA SER A 26 -17.58 71.32 -21.66
C SER A 26 -17.82 72.22 -22.88
N ASP A 27 -17.76 73.54 -22.70
CA ASP A 27 -17.87 74.52 -23.79
C ASP A 27 -16.53 74.79 -24.50
N ASN A 28 -15.40 74.46 -23.88
CA ASN A 28 -14.05 74.86 -24.33
C ASN A 28 -12.98 73.78 -24.12
N HIS A 29 -13.36 72.51 -24.25
CA HIS A 29 -12.51 71.33 -24.02
C HIS A 29 -11.80 71.25 -22.65
N SER A 30 -12.30 71.94 -21.62
CA SER A 30 -11.64 72.03 -20.31
C SER A 30 -11.77 70.79 -19.43
N TYR A 31 -12.81 69.97 -19.64
CA TYR A 31 -13.01 68.74 -18.89
C TYR A 31 -13.74 67.66 -19.69
N ALA A 32 -13.60 66.42 -19.23
CA ALA A 32 -14.28 65.28 -19.82
C ALA A 32 -15.69 65.13 -19.24
N TRP A 33 -16.69 65.11 -20.11
CA TRP A 33 -18.06 64.77 -19.79
C TRP A 33 -18.41 63.45 -20.47
N ARG A 34 -18.74 62.41 -19.69
CA ARG A 34 -19.08 61.06 -20.20
C ARG A 34 -18.01 60.47 -21.14
N GLY A 35 -16.73 60.70 -20.84
CA GLY A 35 -15.60 60.22 -21.65
C GLY A 35 -15.36 61.01 -22.94
N LEU A 36 -16.07 62.11 -23.14
CA LEU A 36 -15.90 63.04 -24.24
C LEU A 36 -15.36 64.37 -23.75
N ILE A 37 -14.43 64.95 -24.49
CA ILE A 37 -13.98 66.33 -24.32
C ILE A 37 -14.62 67.12 -25.46
N CYS A 38 -15.37 68.16 -25.12
CA CYS A 38 -16.25 68.87 -26.05
C CYS A 38 -15.99 70.39 -26.06
N THR A 39 -16.41 71.04 -27.15
CA THR A 39 -16.59 72.49 -27.25
C THR A 39 -17.90 72.85 -27.93
N SER A 40 -18.54 73.96 -27.51
CA SER A 40 -19.66 74.58 -28.24
C SER A 40 -19.20 75.77 -29.09
N HIS A 41 -17.93 76.13 -29.04
CA HIS A 41 -17.36 77.25 -29.79
C HIS A 41 -16.79 76.74 -31.12
N LYS A 42 -17.41 77.13 -32.23
CA LYS A 42 -17.03 76.67 -33.58
C LYS A 42 -15.55 76.93 -33.91
N THR A 43 -14.96 78.00 -33.37
CA THR A 43 -13.55 78.36 -33.54
C THR A 43 -12.58 77.50 -32.75
N GLN A 44 -13.04 76.81 -31.70
CA GLN A 44 -12.23 75.93 -30.86
C GLN A 44 -12.35 74.47 -31.28
N ARG A 45 -13.18 74.16 -32.28
CA ARG A 45 -13.34 72.79 -32.81
C ARG A 45 -12.01 72.27 -33.32
N LEU A 46 -11.56 71.17 -32.74
CA LEU A 46 -10.37 70.45 -33.13
C LEU A 46 -10.67 69.46 -34.26
N LYS A 47 -9.64 69.08 -35.03
CA LYS A 47 -9.75 68.00 -36.03
C LYS A 47 -10.17 66.66 -35.42
N SER A 48 -9.83 66.44 -34.15
CA SER A 48 -10.25 65.27 -33.39
C SER A 48 -11.73 65.27 -33.02
N ASP A 49 -12.41 66.42 -33.09
CA ASP A 49 -13.82 66.55 -32.77
C ASP A 49 -14.73 66.04 -33.90
N THR A 50 -14.72 64.72 -34.04
CA THR A 50 -15.50 63.99 -35.03
C THR A 50 -16.89 63.62 -34.52
N ILE A 51 -17.17 63.80 -33.23
CA ILE A 51 -18.47 63.51 -32.62
C ILE A 51 -19.23 64.83 -32.45
N THR A 52 -20.44 64.91 -32.99
CA THR A 52 -21.32 66.09 -32.79
C THR A 52 -22.49 65.68 -31.91
N ILE A 53 -22.77 66.45 -30.85
CA ILE A 53 -23.91 66.21 -29.96
C ILE A 53 -24.75 67.48 -29.83
N HIS A 54 -26.06 67.32 -29.59
CA HIS A 54 -26.96 68.41 -29.25
C HIS A 54 -27.38 68.28 -27.79
N TYR A 55 -27.09 69.30 -26.97
CA TYR A 55 -27.38 69.29 -25.53
C TYR A 55 -27.87 70.67 -25.08
N GLY A 56 -29.01 70.72 -24.40
CA GLY A 56 -29.59 71.98 -23.92
C GLY A 56 -29.86 73.02 -25.02
N GLY A 57 -30.17 72.59 -26.24
CA GLY A 57 -30.38 73.46 -27.41
C GLY A 57 -29.10 73.97 -28.09
N ARG A 58 -27.91 73.53 -27.65
CA ARG A 58 -26.61 73.87 -28.26
C ARG A 58 -25.97 72.69 -28.95
N THR A 59 -25.20 72.97 -29.99
CA THR A 59 -24.36 71.98 -30.69
C THR A 59 -22.97 71.97 -30.07
N TYR A 60 -22.47 70.78 -29.76
CA TYR A 60 -21.11 70.55 -29.27
C TYR A 60 -20.36 69.64 -30.22
N TRP A 61 -19.07 69.94 -30.43
CA TRP A 61 -18.13 69.10 -31.15
C TRP A 61 -17.16 68.48 -30.14
N CYS A 62 -17.02 67.16 -30.18
CA CYS A 62 -16.37 66.38 -29.15
C CYS A 62 -15.42 65.33 -29.72
N HIS A 63 -14.43 64.96 -28.92
CA HIS A 63 -13.56 63.81 -29.15
C HIS A 63 -13.49 62.92 -27.91
N ARG A 64 -13.13 61.64 -28.08
CA ARG A 64 -12.95 60.71 -26.97
C ARG A 64 -11.66 61.00 -26.20
N VAL A 65 -11.67 60.77 -24.89
CA VAL A 65 -10.45 60.77 -24.05
C VAL A 65 -9.59 59.56 -24.44
N LYS A 66 -8.30 59.77 -24.71
CA LYS A 66 -7.33 58.67 -24.90
C LYS A 66 -6.87 58.15 -23.53
N LYS A 67 -7.12 56.88 -23.21
CA LYS A 67 -6.56 56.23 -22.02
C LYS A 67 -5.13 55.76 -22.31
N PRO A 68 -4.14 55.99 -21.42
CA PRO A 68 -2.81 55.38 -21.56
C PRO A 68 -2.88 53.84 -21.39
N LYS A 69 -2.02 53.12 -22.11
CA LYS A 69 -1.88 51.65 -22.00
C LYS A 69 -1.30 51.31 -20.61
N PRO A 70 -1.85 50.30 -19.89
CA PRO A 70 -1.24 49.84 -18.64
C PRO A 70 0.20 49.34 -18.86
N PRO A 71 1.12 49.53 -17.89
CA PRO A 71 2.44 48.90 -17.95
C PRO A 71 2.31 47.36 -17.88
N PRO A 72 3.25 46.61 -18.48
CA PRO A 72 3.28 45.15 -18.36
C PRO A 72 3.52 44.70 -16.90
N PRO A 73 2.97 43.55 -16.47
CA PRO A 73 3.23 42.99 -15.15
C PRO A 73 4.70 42.53 -15.02
N PRO A 74 5.27 42.53 -13.80
CA PRO A 74 6.61 41.99 -13.55
C PRO A 74 6.67 40.46 -13.77
N PRO A 75 7.85 39.91 -14.10
CA PRO A 75 8.04 38.46 -14.23
C PRO A 75 7.82 37.75 -12.89
N LEU A 76 7.25 36.54 -12.95
CA LEU A 76 7.08 35.67 -11.79
C LEU A 76 8.44 35.14 -11.29
N PRO A 77 8.62 34.93 -9.98
CA PRO A 77 9.81 34.25 -9.45
C PRO A 77 9.88 32.79 -9.94
N PRO A 78 11.08 32.20 -10.05
CA PRO A 78 11.23 30.79 -10.38
C PRO A 78 10.58 29.90 -9.31
N PRO A 79 10.05 28.72 -9.69
CA PRO A 79 9.51 27.76 -8.72
C PRO A 79 10.61 27.29 -7.75
N PRO A 80 10.26 27.01 -6.48
CA PRO A 80 11.20 26.43 -5.54
C PRO A 80 11.65 25.03 -6.01
N PRO A 81 12.86 24.59 -5.63
CA PRO A 81 13.34 23.24 -5.94
C PRO A 81 12.40 22.19 -5.32
N PRO A 82 12.25 21.01 -5.95
CA PRO A 82 11.47 19.91 -5.39
C PRO A 82 12.05 19.47 -4.04
N LEU A 83 11.18 19.16 -3.09
CA LEU A 83 11.59 18.57 -1.82
C LEU A 83 12.23 17.19 -2.07
N PRO A 84 13.24 16.80 -1.27
CA PRO A 84 13.77 15.45 -1.33
C PRO A 84 12.67 14.42 -1.04
N PRO A 85 12.73 13.22 -1.65
CA PRO A 85 11.77 12.15 -1.34
C PRO A 85 11.87 11.78 0.14
N PRO A 86 10.75 11.39 0.78
CA PRO A 86 10.79 10.88 2.15
C PRO A 86 11.68 9.63 2.23
N PRO A 87 12.34 9.40 3.37
CA PRO A 87 13.11 8.17 3.57
C PRO A 87 12.20 6.94 3.41
N PRO A 88 12.74 5.80 2.92
CA PRO A 88 11.97 4.57 2.82
C PRO A 88 11.47 4.15 4.21
N PRO A 89 10.29 3.51 4.31
CA PRO A 89 9.82 2.97 5.57
C PRO A 89 10.82 1.93 6.12
N PRO A 90 10.91 1.78 7.45
CA PRO A 90 11.74 0.74 8.04
C PRO A 90 11.27 -0.65 7.54
N PRO A 91 12.19 -1.62 7.40
CA PRO A 91 11.82 -2.98 7.03
C PRO A 91 10.85 -3.56 8.08
N PRO A 92 9.90 -4.43 7.66
CA PRO A 92 9.02 -5.11 8.59
C PRO A 92 9.86 -5.93 9.59
N PRO A 93 9.35 -6.12 10.83
CA PRO A 93 10.01 -7.00 11.79
C PRO A 93 10.10 -8.43 11.22
N PRO A 94 11.16 -9.19 11.57
CA PRO A 94 11.27 -10.58 11.16
C PRO A 94 10.09 -11.41 11.67
N PRO A 95 9.65 -12.43 10.92
CA PRO A 95 8.60 -13.33 11.39
C PRO A 95 9.04 -14.07 12.67
N PRO A 96 8.10 -14.44 13.56
CA PRO A 96 8.40 -15.29 14.71
C PRO A 96 9.06 -16.60 14.28
N PRO A 97 9.96 -17.18 15.10
CA PRO A 97 10.50 -18.51 14.86
C PRO A 97 9.37 -19.55 14.74
N ALA A 98 9.55 -20.52 13.84
CA ALA A 98 8.65 -21.67 13.74
C ALA A 98 8.68 -22.48 15.05
N PRO A 99 7.56 -23.11 15.44
CA PRO A 99 7.56 -24.03 16.56
C PRO A 99 8.51 -25.21 16.27
N THR A 100 9.15 -25.72 17.31
CA THR A 100 10.02 -26.89 17.24
C THR A 100 9.60 -27.90 18.28
N ALA A 101 9.82 -29.19 17.98
CA ALA A 101 9.61 -30.26 18.95
C ALA A 101 10.64 -30.15 20.10
N LEU A 102 10.27 -30.61 21.30
CA LEU A 102 11.23 -30.70 22.39
C LEU A 102 12.25 -31.81 22.09
N ALA A 103 13.54 -31.50 22.22
CA ALA A 103 14.59 -32.49 22.04
C ALA A 103 14.58 -33.53 23.17
N GLY A 104 14.95 -34.77 22.84
CA GLY A 104 15.11 -35.88 23.79
C GLY A 104 14.49 -37.19 23.33
N HIS A 105 14.46 -38.16 24.23
CA HIS A 105 14.00 -39.52 23.97
C HIS A 105 12.49 -39.62 24.15
N TYR A 106 11.77 -40.01 23.10
CA TYR A 106 10.35 -40.25 23.11
C TYR A 106 10.11 -41.76 23.09
N CYS A 107 9.27 -42.24 23.99
CA CYS A 107 8.83 -43.63 23.99
C CYS A 107 7.33 -43.73 24.22
N GLY A 108 6.74 -44.83 23.76
CA GLY A 108 5.38 -45.19 24.06
C GLY A 108 4.98 -46.47 23.35
N PHE A 109 3.72 -46.53 22.93
CA PHE A 109 3.12 -47.77 22.44
C PHE A 109 2.22 -47.54 21.23
N THR A 110 2.18 -48.56 20.37
CA THR A 110 1.13 -48.75 19.38
C THR A 110 -0.16 -49.27 20.04
N ASN A 111 -1.30 -49.09 19.40
CA ASN A 111 -2.58 -49.63 19.88
C ASN A 111 -2.62 -51.17 19.91
N ASN A 112 -1.75 -51.86 19.14
CA ASN A 112 -1.58 -53.31 19.24
C ASN A 112 -0.60 -53.75 20.36
N GLY A 113 -0.12 -52.82 21.19
CA GLY A 113 0.56 -53.11 22.45
C GLY A 113 2.08 -53.27 22.37
N TYR A 114 2.72 -52.79 21.30
CA TYR A 114 4.16 -52.89 21.11
C TYR A 114 4.86 -51.55 21.31
N GLY A 115 6.13 -51.61 21.71
CA GLY A 115 6.94 -50.45 22.04
C GLY A 115 7.41 -49.69 20.80
N ILE A 116 7.39 -48.37 20.91
CA ILE A 116 7.97 -47.46 19.94
C ILE A 116 8.87 -46.46 20.67
N CYS A 117 10.06 -46.20 20.14
CA CYS A 117 10.96 -45.19 20.70
C CYS A 117 11.74 -44.47 19.59
N PHE A 118 12.06 -43.20 19.80
CA PHE A 118 12.90 -42.40 18.91
C PHE A 118 13.50 -41.19 19.65
N ASP A 119 14.57 -40.62 19.10
CA ASP A 119 15.24 -39.44 19.66
C ASP A 119 15.02 -38.21 18.80
N VAL A 120 14.43 -37.15 19.35
CA VAL A 120 14.39 -35.83 18.70
C VAL A 120 15.71 -35.12 18.95
N THR A 121 16.37 -34.69 17.87
CA THR A 121 17.69 -34.04 17.94
C THR A 121 17.60 -32.65 18.56
N SER A 122 18.75 -32.10 18.97
CA SER A 122 18.84 -30.69 19.35
C SER A 122 18.31 -29.80 18.22
N GLY A 123 17.50 -28.80 18.57
CA GLY A 123 16.80 -27.93 17.63
C GLY A 123 15.41 -28.40 17.22
N GLY A 124 15.03 -29.66 17.47
CA GLY A 124 13.64 -30.12 17.27
C GLY A 124 13.19 -30.23 15.82
N GLN A 125 14.14 -30.33 14.88
CA GLN A 125 13.91 -30.36 13.43
C GLN A 125 14.11 -31.73 12.79
N TYR A 126 14.66 -32.68 13.55
CA TYR A 126 14.89 -34.05 13.09
C TYR A 126 14.65 -35.03 14.24
N PHE A 127 14.33 -36.27 13.90
CA PHE A 127 14.46 -37.39 14.82
C PHE A 127 15.37 -38.48 14.26
N THR A 128 15.87 -39.36 15.12
CA THR A 128 16.79 -40.45 14.80
C THR A 128 16.63 -41.61 15.81
N ASN A 129 17.45 -42.65 15.69
CA ASN A 129 17.45 -43.84 16.56
C ASN A 129 16.06 -44.44 16.76
N ALA A 130 15.21 -44.34 15.73
CA ALA A 130 13.84 -44.78 15.86
C ALA A 130 13.78 -46.30 15.77
N VAL A 131 13.00 -46.91 16.66
CA VAL A 131 12.72 -48.33 16.70
C VAL A 131 11.23 -48.50 16.92
N PHE A 132 10.53 -48.98 15.89
CA PHE A 132 9.11 -49.29 15.96
C PHE A 132 8.92 -50.79 15.85
N GLN A 133 8.58 -51.43 16.97
CA GLN A 133 8.27 -52.85 16.99
C GLN A 133 6.77 -53.04 16.92
N LEU A 134 6.34 -54.08 16.20
CA LEU A 134 4.94 -54.41 16.05
C LEU A 134 4.77 -55.84 15.54
N LYS A 135 3.63 -56.45 15.87
CA LYS A 135 3.26 -57.77 15.37
C LYS A 135 2.08 -57.66 14.42
N THR A 136 2.24 -58.16 13.21
CA THR A 136 1.25 -58.08 12.14
C THR A 136 0.72 -59.45 11.74
N PRO A 137 -0.59 -59.60 11.54
CA PRO A 137 -1.14 -60.80 10.92
C PRO A 137 -0.77 -60.86 9.44
N CYS A 138 -0.58 -62.07 8.92
CA CYS A 138 -0.21 -62.31 7.53
C CYS A 138 -1.13 -63.33 6.86
N GLN A 139 -1.07 -63.39 5.53
CA GLN A 139 -1.69 -64.42 4.71
C GLN A 139 -0.64 -65.21 3.95
N PRO A 140 -0.68 -66.56 3.94
CA PRO A 140 -1.60 -67.43 4.70
C PRO A 140 -1.45 -67.25 6.22
N PRO A 141 -2.45 -67.66 7.05
CA PRO A 141 -2.53 -67.30 8.46
C PRO A 141 -1.24 -67.57 9.24
N SER A 142 -0.54 -66.49 9.57
CA SER A 142 0.68 -66.47 10.37
C SER A 142 0.84 -65.10 11.02
N GLU A 143 1.88 -64.93 11.84
CA GLU A 143 2.20 -63.64 12.45
C GLU A 143 3.67 -63.30 12.20
N LEU A 144 3.92 -62.05 11.80
CA LEU A 144 5.25 -61.50 11.60
C LEU A 144 5.52 -60.43 12.67
N THR A 145 6.72 -60.44 13.24
CA THR A 145 7.20 -59.31 14.05
C THR A 145 8.04 -58.42 13.15
N VAL A 146 7.60 -57.17 12.98
CA VAL A 146 8.27 -56.16 12.17
C VAL A 146 8.98 -55.20 13.10
N THR A 147 10.21 -54.83 12.73
CA THR A 147 10.95 -53.74 13.37
C THR A 147 11.27 -52.72 12.28
N LEU A 148 10.71 -51.53 12.37
CA LEU A 148 11.07 -50.42 11.49
C LEU A 148 12.11 -49.56 12.20
N GLU A 149 13.25 -49.37 11.56
CA GLU A 149 14.37 -48.61 12.10
C GLU A 149 14.80 -47.49 11.15
N THR A 150 15.16 -46.34 11.70
CA THR A 150 15.66 -45.22 10.88
C THR A 150 17.16 -45.31 10.65
N ASN A 151 17.59 -45.27 9.38
CA ASN A 151 18.99 -45.08 9.01
C ASN A 151 19.33 -43.58 8.89
N GLY A 152 19.55 -42.91 10.03
CA GLY A 152 19.95 -41.51 10.09
C GLY A 152 18.86 -40.57 10.60
N ASN A 153 18.85 -39.34 10.08
CA ASN A 153 17.97 -38.27 10.54
C ASN A 153 16.74 -38.18 9.63
N VAL A 154 15.55 -38.27 10.23
CA VAL A 154 14.28 -38.03 9.55
C VAL A 154 13.83 -36.59 9.85
N PRO A 155 13.49 -35.78 8.83
CA PRO A 155 13.06 -34.40 9.03
C PRO A 155 11.71 -34.32 9.73
N ILE A 156 11.58 -33.31 10.59
CA ILE A 156 10.31 -32.85 11.19
C ILE A 156 9.96 -31.53 10.50
N GLU A 157 8.81 -31.49 9.86
CA GLU A 157 8.30 -30.32 9.14
C GLU A 157 7.95 -29.16 10.09
N PRO A 158 7.85 -27.91 9.60
CA PRO A 158 7.54 -26.74 10.43
C PRO A 158 6.18 -26.80 11.17
N ASP A 159 5.27 -27.68 10.74
CA ASP A 159 3.99 -27.95 11.40
C ASP A 159 4.04 -29.10 12.42
N LEU A 160 5.26 -29.57 12.71
CA LEU A 160 5.64 -30.66 13.60
C LEU A 160 5.25 -32.06 13.12
N THR A 161 4.96 -32.22 11.83
CA THR A 161 4.72 -33.54 11.23
C THR A 161 5.99 -34.20 10.71
N PHE A 162 5.97 -35.51 10.58
CA PHE A 162 7.01 -36.26 9.88
C PHE A 162 6.40 -37.43 9.10
N ASP A 163 7.13 -37.85 8.08
CA ASP A 163 6.80 -38.98 7.22
C ASP A 163 8.07 -39.80 7.00
N PHE A 164 8.08 -41.03 7.51
CA PHE A 164 9.18 -41.97 7.38
C PHE A 164 8.69 -43.19 6.61
N GLU A 165 9.29 -43.45 5.45
CA GLU A 165 9.08 -44.69 4.70
C GLU A 165 10.28 -45.62 4.93
N ASP A 166 10.00 -46.91 5.15
CA ASP A 166 11.05 -47.89 5.33
C ASP A 166 11.86 -48.09 4.04
N GLN A 167 13.18 -48.19 4.19
CA GLN A 167 14.11 -48.41 3.09
C GLN A 167 14.98 -49.67 3.30
N SER A 168 14.62 -50.53 4.27
CA SER A 168 15.47 -51.62 4.75
C SER A 168 15.52 -52.83 3.80
N GLY A 169 14.65 -52.89 2.78
CA GLY A 169 14.67 -53.91 1.73
C GLY A 169 13.37 -53.99 0.93
N GLU A 170 13.32 -54.91 -0.03
CA GLU A 170 12.09 -55.16 -0.80
C GLU A 170 10.98 -55.79 0.06
N GLU A 171 11.34 -56.50 1.15
CA GLU A 171 10.39 -57.21 2.00
C GLU A 171 9.40 -56.30 2.71
N LEU A 172 9.81 -55.08 3.10
CA LEU A 172 8.97 -54.10 3.79
C LEU A 172 8.59 -52.90 2.91
N SER A 173 8.80 -53.02 1.60
CA SER A 173 8.55 -51.95 0.64
C SER A 173 7.10 -51.45 0.73
N GLY A 174 6.96 -50.15 0.99
CA GLY A 174 5.66 -49.48 1.19
C GLY A 174 5.25 -49.33 2.66
N SER A 175 5.99 -49.90 3.61
CA SER A 175 5.78 -49.63 5.03
C SER A 175 6.19 -48.20 5.40
N TYR A 176 5.43 -47.55 6.27
CA TYR A 176 5.71 -46.19 6.71
C TYR A 176 5.25 -45.90 8.14
N VAL A 177 5.87 -44.90 8.74
CA VAL A 177 5.48 -44.28 10.00
C VAL A 177 5.25 -42.80 9.77
N LYS A 178 4.05 -42.33 10.05
CA LYS A 178 3.70 -40.91 10.02
C LYS A 178 3.36 -40.45 11.42
N GLY A 179 3.76 -39.25 11.78
CA GLY A 179 3.51 -38.73 13.11
C GLY A 179 3.43 -37.23 13.17
N LYS A 180 2.93 -36.75 14.31
CA LYS A 180 2.93 -35.35 14.69
C LYS A 180 3.40 -35.23 16.14
N LEU A 181 4.36 -34.33 16.35
CA LEU A 181 4.79 -33.92 17.67
C LEU A 181 4.07 -32.64 18.09
N ASP A 182 4.04 -32.37 19.38
CA ASP A 182 3.67 -31.07 19.92
C ASP A 182 4.84 -30.38 20.65
N THR A 183 4.63 -29.13 21.06
CA THR A 183 5.62 -28.36 21.82
C THR A 183 5.63 -28.70 23.31
N ALA A 184 4.81 -29.65 23.76
CA ALA A 184 4.69 -30.10 25.14
C ALA A 184 5.38 -31.46 25.39
N GLY A 185 5.95 -32.07 24.35
CA GLY A 185 6.64 -33.36 24.45
C GLY A 185 5.73 -34.58 24.27
N ASN A 186 4.61 -34.43 23.58
CA ASN A 186 3.79 -35.55 23.11
C ASN A 186 4.01 -35.79 21.63
N ALA A 187 3.86 -37.04 21.20
CA ALA A 187 3.83 -37.44 19.81
C ALA A 187 2.77 -38.51 19.58
N GLN A 188 2.16 -38.49 18.41
CA GLN A 188 1.19 -39.50 18.00
C GLN A 188 1.17 -39.65 16.49
N GLY A 189 0.66 -40.77 16.01
CA GLY A 189 0.63 -41.01 14.59
C GLY A 189 0.08 -42.37 14.20
N VAL A 190 0.43 -42.78 12.99
CA VAL A 190 0.07 -44.06 12.40
C VAL A 190 1.31 -44.81 11.93
N VAL A 191 1.25 -46.12 12.01
CA VAL A 191 2.17 -47.04 11.34
C VAL A 191 1.36 -47.84 10.33
N HIS A 192 1.86 -47.90 9.11
CA HIS A 192 1.40 -48.80 8.06
C HIS A 192 2.49 -49.82 7.76
N VAL A 193 2.11 -51.07 7.68
CA VAL A 193 3.00 -52.17 7.34
C VAL A 193 2.53 -52.79 6.05
N ALA A 194 3.46 -52.84 5.10
CA ALA A 194 3.35 -53.61 3.89
C ALA A 194 4.55 -54.54 3.81
N ALA A 195 4.34 -55.81 4.14
CA ALA A 195 5.35 -56.84 4.05
C ALA A 195 5.00 -57.91 3.01
N SER A 196 5.96 -58.30 2.18
CA SER A 196 5.80 -59.32 1.13
C SER A 196 7.09 -60.11 0.96
N PHE A 197 7.05 -61.42 1.24
CA PHE A 197 8.24 -62.27 1.21
C PHE A 197 7.90 -63.74 0.99
N ASP A 198 8.87 -64.53 0.51
CA ASP A 198 8.74 -65.98 0.39
C ASP A 198 9.53 -66.67 1.51
N TYR A 199 8.87 -67.58 2.23
CA TYR A 199 9.52 -68.38 3.28
C TYR A 199 9.16 -69.85 3.12
N GLN A 200 10.19 -70.70 3.05
CA GLN A 200 10.05 -72.16 2.83
C GLN A 200 9.14 -72.52 1.65
N GLY A 201 9.21 -71.74 0.56
CA GLY A 201 8.40 -71.96 -0.66
C GLY A 201 6.94 -71.54 -0.55
N THR A 202 6.55 -70.85 0.51
CA THR A 202 5.22 -70.23 0.66
C THR A 202 5.35 -68.72 0.63
N HIS A 203 4.52 -68.06 -0.16
CA HIS A 203 4.45 -66.60 -0.22
C HIS A 203 3.60 -66.05 0.92
N TYR A 204 4.11 -65.03 1.62
CA TYR A 204 3.42 -64.35 2.70
C TYR A 204 3.22 -62.86 2.37
N THR A 205 2.03 -62.37 2.68
CA THR A 205 1.70 -60.94 2.62
C THR A 205 1.14 -60.50 3.96
N CYS A 206 1.71 -59.44 4.55
CA CYS A 206 1.24 -58.83 5.80
C CYS A 206 0.88 -57.37 5.53
N LEU A 207 -0.40 -57.03 5.73
CA LEU A 207 -0.91 -55.67 5.61
C LEU A 207 -1.58 -55.29 6.91
N PHE A 208 -1.08 -54.25 7.57
CA PHE A 208 -1.55 -53.87 8.89
C PHE A 208 -1.37 -52.37 9.17
N ASP A 209 -2.41 -51.76 9.75
CA ASP A 209 -2.41 -50.38 10.18
C ASP A 209 -2.66 -50.31 11.68
N THR A 210 -1.92 -49.46 12.38
CA THR A 210 -2.17 -49.14 13.79
C THR A 210 -1.82 -47.68 14.09
N GLU A 211 -2.49 -47.11 15.08
CA GLU A 211 -2.05 -45.86 15.66
C GLU A 211 -0.97 -46.11 16.72
N TRP A 212 -0.24 -45.05 17.06
CA TRP A 212 0.74 -45.03 18.13
C TRP A 212 0.75 -43.70 18.87
N SER A 213 1.24 -43.73 20.10
CA SER A 213 1.50 -42.54 20.91
C SER A 213 2.83 -42.69 21.66
N ALA A 214 3.55 -41.58 21.82
CA ALA A 214 4.80 -41.50 22.56
C ALA A 214 4.91 -40.19 23.34
N ARG A 215 5.73 -40.19 24.38
CA ARG A 215 6.00 -39.02 25.22
C ARG A 215 7.48 -38.89 25.51
N LEU A 216 7.92 -37.64 25.65
CA LEU A 216 9.27 -37.29 26.06
C LEU A 216 9.56 -37.80 27.48
N GLY A 217 10.62 -38.58 27.63
CA GLY A 217 11.10 -39.09 28.92
C GLY A 217 10.23 -40.18 29.56
N ALA A 218 9.41 -40.86 28.76
CA ALA A 218 8.61 -42.01 29.18
C ALA A 218 9.46 -43.29 29.35
#